data_AF-A0A1X2I1G7-F1
#
_entry.id   AF-A0A1X2I1G7-F1
#
_cell.length_a   1.000
_cell.length_b   1.000
_cell.length_c   1.000
_cell.angle_alpha   90.00
_cell.angle_beta   90.00
_cell.angle_gamma   90.00
#
_symmetry.space_group_name_H-M   'P 1'
#
loop_
_entity.id
_entity.type
_entity.pdbx_description
1 polymer ?
#
loop_
_entity_poly.entity_id
_entity_poly.type
_entity_poly.pdbx_seq_one_letter_code
_entity_poly.pdbx_strand_id
1 'polypeptide(L)'
;EDRFYAILPHSKYKDKINQVAHWNITTLLSVKLKLFEIMDTKDKLTLLFSNGERDNYASNSLPTFAAPKIKCLFDLSDELSHRSVNFDLNNKSTISIHHRAHESQLDYYLQLTPKKYSVSSKPHYKDTLGYTLLQQEILCSHFQLDEHSLEIDIVRIDLNESSGNCYSIYLTGSFLENIWMLPLSDTSILDCTWNDYHNDDTVTVFNIY
;
A
#
# COMPACT_ATOMS: atom_id res chain seq x y z
N GLU A 1 -22.56 0.38 12.59
CA GLU A 1 -22.39 -0.81 13.43
C GLU A 1 -22.65 -2.11 12.66
N ASP A 2 -23.86 -2.38 12.14
CA ASP A 2 -24.18 -3.63 11.41
C ASP A 2 -23.24 -3.98 10.25
N ARG A 3 -22.79 -2.97 9.50
CA ARG A 3 -21.80 -3.15 8.42
C ARG A 3 -20.45 -3.63 8.93
N PHE A 4 -20.06 -3.26 10.16
CA PHE A 4 -18.82 -3.72 10.77
C PHE A 4 -18.89 -5.21 11.07
N TYR A 5 -20.01 -5.68 11.65
CA TYR A 5 -20.25 -7.10 11.92
C TYR A 5 -20.34 -7.94 10.63
N ALA A 6 -20.74 -7.35 9.50
CA ALA A 6 -20.77 -8.04 8.22
C ALA A 6 -19.38 -8.21 7.57
N ILE A 7 -18.42 -7.35 7.91
CA ILE A 7 -17.10 -7.28 7.24
C ILE A 7 -15.97 -7.84 8.11
N LEU A 8 -16.14 -7.88 9.43
CA LEU A 8 -15.11 -8.37 10.35
C LEU A 8 -14.84 -9.87 10.16
N PRO A 9 -13.58 -10.30 9.95
CA PRO A 9 -13.25 -11.73 9.93
C PRO A 9 -13.44 -12.37 11.33
N HIS A 10 -14.61 -12.94 11.56
CA HIS A 10 -15.00 -13.52 12.86
C HIS A 10 -14.17 -14.74 13.26
N SER A 11 -13.43 -15.37 12.35
CA SER A 11 -12.53 -16.47 12.69
C SER A 11 -11.34 -16.02 13.55
N LYS A 12 -10.89 -14.77 13.38
CA LYS A 12 -9.67 -14.24 14.01
C LYS A 12 -9.92 -13.07 14.97
N TYR A 13 -10.89 -12.21 14.66
CA TYR A 13 -11.14 -10.96 15.41
C TYR A 13 -12.44 -10.96 16.21
N LYS A 14 -12.99 -12.14 16.54
CA LYS A 14 -14.26 -12.28 17.26
C LYS A 14 -14.29 -11.54 18.60
N ASP A 15 -13.15 -11.50 19.30
CA ASP A 15 -12.99 -10.82 20.58
C ASP A 15 -13.21 -9.30 20.51
N LYS A 16 -13.12 -8.73 19.29
CA LYS A 16 -13.33 -7.29 19.06
C LYS A 16 -14.80 -6.89 18.92
N ILE A 17 -15.71 -7.85 18.70
CA ILE A 17 -17.15 -7.61 18.48
C ILE A 17 -17.77 -6.83 19.65
N ASN A 18 -17.47 -7.21 20.89
CA ASN A 18 -18.04 -6.57 22.07
C ASN A 18 -17.56 -5.12 22.30
N GLN A 19 -16.55 -4.67 21.53
CA GLN A 19 -16.00 -3.32 21.61
C GLN A 19 -16.60 -2.38 20.57
N VAL A 20 -17.30 -2.91 19.55
CA VAL A 20 -17.77 -2.14 18.39
C VAL A 20 -18.67 -0.97 18.79
N ALA A 21 -19.58 -1.19 19.75
CA ALA A 21 -20.48 -0.16 20.27
C ALA A 21 -19.73 1.07 20.85
N HIS A 22 -18.52 0.87 21.39
CA HIS A 22 -17.72 1.93 22.01
C HIS A 22 -16.88 2.74 21.01
N TRP A 23 -16.77 2.31 19.76
CA TRP A 23 -15.90 2.94 18.77
C TRP A 23 -16.55 4.13 18.04
N ASN A 24 -17.83 4.41 18.30
CA ASN A 24 -18.56 5.55 17.71
C ASN A 24 -18.43 5.63 16.18
N ILE A 25 -18.53 4.48 15.50
CA ILE A 25 -18.39 4.38 14.04
C ILE A 25 -19.65 4.92 13.36
N THR A 26 -19.53 6.10 12.73
CA THR A 26 -20.63 6.80 12.05
C THR A 26 -20.53 6.81 10.53
N THR A 27 -19.37 6.45 9.96
CA THR A 27 -19.09 6.54 8.52
C THR A 27 -18.44 5.28 7.97
N LEU A 28 -18.53 5.05 6.66
CA LEU A 28 -17.81 3.93 6.03
C LEU A 28 -16.28 4.10 6.15
N LEU A 29 -15.79 5.34 6.11
CA LEU A 29 -14.37 5.63 6.34
C LEU A 29 -13.94 5.20 7.75
N SER A 30 -14.69 5.57 8.79
CA SER A 30 -14.39 5.13 10.17
C SER A 30 -14.46 3.61 10.34
N VAL A 31 -15.35 2.90 9.63
CA VAL A 31 -15.32 1.43 9.54
C VAL A 31 -13.99 0.94 8.97
N LYS A 32 -13.56 1.47 7.82
CA LYS A 32 -12.33 1.08 7.14
C LYS A 32 -11.09 1.32 8.00
N LEU A 33 -10.97 2.53 8.57
CA LEU A 33 -9.87 2.91 9.46
C LEU A 33 -9.82 2.00 10.69
N LYS A 34 -10.98 1.74 11.33
CA LYS A 34 -11.02 0.90 12.53
C LYS A 34 -10.74 -0.56 12.24
N LEU A 35 -11.23 -1.09 11.13
CA LEU A 35 -10.88 -2.43 10.66
C LEU A 35 -9.36 -2.54 10.47
N PHE A 36 -8.75 -1.57 9.79
CA PHE A 36 -7.30 -1.57 9.60
C PHE A 36 -6.53 -1.48 10.92
N GLU A 37 -6.99 -0.64 11.86
CA GLU A 37 -6.36 -0.47 13.18
C GLU A 37 -6.27 -1.79 13.97
N ILE A 38 -7.33 -2.60 13.97
CA ILE A 38 -7.40 -3.85 14.75
C ILE A 38 -6.70 -5.04 14.08
N MET A 39 -6.39 -4.95 12.79
CA MET A 39 -5.69 -6.01 12.05
C MET A 39 -4.26 -6.16 12.53
N ASP A 40 -3.77 -7.40 12.53
CA ASP A 40 -2.35 -7.66 12.67
C ASP A 40 -1.57 -7.31 11.38
N THR A 41 -0.25 -7.25 11.49
CA THR A 41 0.65 -6.88 10.39
C THR A 41 0.48 -7.81 9.18
N LYS A 42 0.25 -9.12 9.43
CA LYS A 42 0.06 -10.12 8.37
C LYS A 42 -1.17 -9.79 7.52
N ASP A 43 -2.32 -9.55 8.14
CA ASP A 43 -3.56 -9.28 7.41
C ASP A 43 -3.50 -7.94 6.66
N LYS A 44 -2.87 -6.92 7.25
CA LYS A 44 -2.66 -5.62 6.60
C LYS A 44 -1.82 -5.74 5.33
N LEU A 45 -0.72 -6.50 5.39
CA LEU A 45 0.14 -6.75 4.22
C LEU A 45 -0.61 -7.56 3.16
N THR A 46 -1.31 -8.62 3.54
CA THR A 46 -2.15 -9.39 2.62
C THR A 46 -3.11 -8.48 1.87
N LEU A 47 -3.83 -7.61 2.58
CA LEU A 47 -4.77 -6.68 1.95
C LEU A 47 -4.08 -5.68 1.02
N LEU A 48 -2.93 -5.11 1.42
CA LEU A 48 -2.20 -4.18 0.57
C LEU A 48 -1.75 -4.85 -0.74
N PHE A 49 -1.12 -6.01 -0.66
CA PHE A 49 -0.61 -6.73 -1.83
C PHE A 49 -1.72 -7.26 -2.73
N SER A 50 -2.87 -7.67 -2.17
CA SER A 50 -4.04 -8.01 -2.98
C SER A 50 -4.67 -6.80 -3.67
N ASN A 51 -4.61 -5.60 -3.08
CA ASN A 51 -5.09 -4.38 -3.75
C ASN A 51 -4.12 -3.88 -4.83
N GLY A 52 -2.82 -4.14 -4.67
CA GLY A 52 -1.80 -3.81 -5.67
C GLY A 52 -1.70 -4.81 -6.82
N GLU A 53 -2.49 -5.89 -6.83
CA GLU A 53 -2.49 -6.87 -7.93
C GLU A 53 -3.09 -6.27 -9.21
N ARG A 54 -2.40 -6.52 -10.33
CA ARG A 54 -2.59 -5.90 -11.66
C ARG A 54 -4.03 -5.82 -12.17
N ASP A 55 -4.86 -6.81 -11.85
CA ASP A 55 -6.23 -6.91 -12.35
C ASP A 55 -7.24 -6.05 -11.57
N ASN A 56 -6.83 -5.44 -10.46
CA ASN A 56 -7.71 -4.62 -9.63
C ASN A 56 -7.68 -3.16 -10.07
N TYR A 57 -8.48 -2.84 -11.09
CA TYR A 57 -8.81 -1.47 -11.52
C TYR A 57 -9.61 -0.65 -10.48
N ALA A 58 -9.48 -0.96 -9.19
CA ALA A 58 -10.43 -0.55 -8.17
C ALA A 58 -9.84 0.45 -7.18
N SER A 59 -9.98 1.73 -7.56
CA SER A 59 -10.24 2.92 -6.71
C SER A 59 -9.22 3.28 -5.63
N ASN A 60 -8.93 4.58 -5.51
CA ASN A 60 -8.21 5.30 -4.45
C ASN A 60 -8.77 5.05 -3.03
N SER A 61 -8.84 3.79 -2.62
CA SER A 61 -9.59 3.35 -1.46
C SER A 61 -8.69 2.47 -0.62
N LEU A 62 -8.63 2.77 0.68
CA LEU A 62 -7.81 2.06 1.64
C LEU A 62 -8.00 0.53 1.53
N PRO A 63 -6.90 -0.26 1.52
CA PRO A 63 -6.95 -1.71 1.43
C PRO A 63 -7.60 -2.26 2.70
N THR A 64 -8.86 -2.64 2.57
CA THR A 64 -9.69 -3.10 3.69
C THR A 64 -10.53 -4.29 3.26
N PHE A 65 -10.95 -5.14 4.22
CA PHE A 65 -11.91 -6.23 3.95
C PHE A 65 -13.25 -5.74 3.38
N ALA A 66 -13.53 -4.43 3.42
CA ALA A 66 -14.70 -3.81 2.80
C ALA A 66 -14.53 -3.51 1.30
N ALA A 67 -13.37 -3.81 0.71
CA ALA A 67 -13.12 -3.57 -0.72
C ALA A 67 -13.85 -4.63 -1.59
N PRO A 68 -14.72 -4.21 -2.52
CA PRO A 68 -15.67 -5.10 -3.21
C PRO A 68 -15.04 -6.04 -4.27
N LYS A 69 -13.73 -5.99 -4.50
CA LYS A 69 -13.06 -6.73 -5.58
C LYS A 69 -11.71 -7.32 -5.19
N ILE A 70 -11.59 -7.95 -4.02
CA ILE A 70 -10.43 -8.81 -3.76
C ILE A 70 -10.67 -10.15 -4.48
N LYS A 71 -10.48 -10.16 -5.81
CA LYS A 71 -10.35 -11.41 -6.56
C LYS A 71 -9.00 -12.02 -6.16
N CYS A 72 -8.99 -13.32 -5.84
CA CYS A 72 -7.82 -14.07 -5.39
C CYS A 72 -7.27 -13.73 -3.98
N LEU A 73 -8.05 -14.07 -2.94
CA LEU A 73 -7.51 -14.46 -1.62
C LEU A 73 -6.86 -15.87 -1.67
N PHE A 74 -6.21 -16.25 -2.77
CA PHE A 74 -5.45 -17.51 -2.80
C PHE A 74 -4.15 -17.30 -2.03
N ASP A 75 -4.15 -17.84 -0.82
CA ASP A 75 -3.02 -18.27 0.01
C ASP A 75 -1.77 -17.40 0.16
N LEU A 76 -1.92 -16.07 0.06
CA LEU A 76 -0.92 -15.17 0.64
C LEU A 76 -0.69 -15.47 2.14
N SER A 77 -1.69 -16.04 2.82
CA SER A 77 -1.53 -16.58 4.17
C SER A 77 -0.44 -17.64 4.26
N ASP A 78 -0.43 -18.63 3.38
CA ASP A 78 0.59 -19.68 3.36
C ASP A 78 1.95 -19.15 2.92
N GLU A 79 1.99 -18.26 1.92
CA GLU A 79 3.25 -17.63 1.48
C GLU A 79 3.92 -16.85 2.62
N LEU A 80 3.12 -16.11 3.41
CA LEU A 80 3.59 -15.39 4.60
C LEU A 80 3.99 -16.30 5.77
N SER A 81 3.66 -17.59 5.77
CA SER A 81 4.11 -18.54 6.80
C SER A 81 5.27 -19.43 6.38
N HIS A 82 5.53 -19.60 5.08
CA HIS A 82 6.52 -20.57 4.60
C HIS A 82 7.79 -19.97 4.00
N ARG A 83 7.81 -18.68 3.65
CA ARG A 83 8.97 -18.02 3.03
C ARG A 83 9.55 -16.90 3.89
N SER A 84 10.78 -16.50 3.57
CA SER A 84 11.40 -15.30 4.11
C SER A 84 10.66 -14.08 3.58
N VAL A 85 9.76 -13.55 4.41
CA VAL A 85 8.95 -12.35 4.11
C VAL A 85 9.81 -11.10 4.16
N ASN A 86 9.63 -10.20 3.20
CA ASN A 86 10.35 -8.93 3.08
C ASN A 86 9.91 -7.86 4.12
N PHE A 87 9.29 -8.31 5.21
CA PHE A 87 8.68 -7.48 6.23
C PHE A 87 8.89 -8.10 7.60
N ASP A 88 8.94 -7.26 8.63
CA ASP A 88 8.88 -7.73 10.02
C ASP A 88 7.41 -7.91 10.43
N LEU A 89 6.94 -9.16 10.45
CA LEU A 89 5.56 -9.49 10.83
C LEU A 89 5.26 -9.28 12.33
N ASN A 90 6.29 -9.21 13.16
CA ASN A 90 6.13 -8.98 14.61
C ASN A 90 6.09 -7.48 14.95
N ASN A 91 6.57 -6.63 14.05
CA ASN A 91 6.52 -5.19 14.21
C ASN A 91 5.20 -4.62 13.68
N LYS A 92 4.44 -3.96 14.55
CA LYS A 92 3.16 -3.32 14.20
C LYS A 92 3.33 -2.05 13.36
N SER A 93 4.50 -1.44 13.40
CA SER A 93 4.84 -0.24 12.62
C SER A 93 5.27 -0.57 11.19
N THR A 94 5.51 -1.84 10.87
CA THR A 94 5.82 -2.32 9.50
C THR A 94 4.81 -1.82 8.48
N ILE A 95 3.53 -1.81 8.85
CA ILE A 95 2.47 -1.16 8.09
C ILE A 95 1.46 -0.52 9.03
N SER A 96 1.34 0.80 8.92
CA SER A 96 0.52 1.62 9.81
C SER A 96 -0.24 2.68 9.02
N ILE A 97 -1.36 3.13 9.56
CA ILE A 97 -2.19 4.15 8.93
C ILE A 97 -1.97 5.49 9.64
N HIS A 98 -1.75 6.52 8.85
CA HIS A 98 -1.52 7.86 9.31
C HIS A 98 -2.45 8.82 8.58
N HIS A 99 -2.48 10.06 9.03
CA HIS A 99 -3.15 11.13 8.34
C HIS A 99 -2.25 12.36 8.27
N ARG A 100 -2.40 13.13 7.20
CA ARG A 100 -1.84 14.47 7.03
C ARG A 100 -3.00 15.44 6.98
N ALA A 101 -2.93 16.50 7.77
CA ALA A 101 -3.87 17.61 7.68
C ALA A 101 -3.24 18.70 6.81
N HIS A 102 -3.85 19.00 5.67
CA HIS A 102 -3.43 20.09 4.79
C HIS A 102 -4.64 20.98 4.49
N GLU A 103 -4.61 22.25 4.89
CA GLU A 103 -5.58 23.28 4.48
C GLU A 103 -7.06 22.84 4.49
N SER A 104 -7.47 22.10 5.53
CA SER A 104 -8.84 21.55 5.75
C SER A 104 -9.16 20.20 5.09
N GLN A 105 -8.25 19.61 4.32
CA GLN A 105 -8.33 18.24 3.84
C GLN A 105 -7.55 17.30 4.76
N LEU A 106 -8.13 16.13 4.99
CA LEU A 106 -7.56 15.08 5.84
C LEU A 106 -7.22 13.90 4.95
N ASP A 107 -5.95 13.80 4.58
CA ASP A 107 -5.45 12.77 3.69
C ASP A 107 -4.91 11.61 4.53
N TYR A 108 -5.45 10.42 4.30
CA TYR A 108 -4.98 9.21 4.96
C TYR A 108 -3.96 8.53 4.06
N TYR A 109 -2.90 8.00 4.67
CA TYR A 109 -1.88 7.24 3.97
C TYR A 109 -1.44 6.04 4.78
N LEU A 110 -0.93 5.03 4.08
CA LEU A 110 -0.28 3.89 4.68
C LEU A 110 1.21 4.13 4.72
N GLN A 111 1.81 4.10 5.90
CA GLN A 111 3.25 4.06 6.04
C GLN A 111 3.70 2.61 6.02
N LEU A 112 4.51 2.24 5.02
CA LEU A 112 5.04 0.90 4.81
C LEU A 112 6.57 0.89 4.97
N THR A 113 7.08 -0.08 5.72
CA THR A 113 8.52 -0.26 5.96
C THR A 113 8.96 -1.65 5.51
N PRO A 114 9.39 -1.84 4.24
CA PRO A 114 9.94 -3.11 3.78
C PRO A 114 11.40 -3.29 4.21
N LYS A 115 11.90 -4.52 4.25
CA LYS A 115 13.34 -4.80 4.45
C LYS A 115 14.17 -4.56 3.20
N LYS A 116 13.57 -4.69 2.02
CA LYS A 116 14.20 -4.47 0.71
C LYS A 116 13.20 -3.83 -0.25
N TYR A 117 13.71 -3.05 -1.18
CA TYR A 117 12.93 -2.50 -2.28
C TYR A 117 13.83 -2.33 -3.49
N SER A 118 13.24 -2.22 -4.68
CA SER A 118 13.99 -1.97 -5.90
C SER A 118 13.52 -0.66 -6.52
N VAL A 119 14.44 0.11 -7.09
CA VAL A 119 14.12 1.36 -7.81
C VAL A 119 14.42 1.16 -9.30
N SER A 120 13.48 1.56 -10.15
CA SER A 120 13.65 1.53 -11.60
C SER A 120 14.77 2.48 -12.03
N SER A 121 15.71 2.00 -12.83
CA SER A 121 16.82 2.80 -13.34
C SER A 121 16.31 3.82 -14.35
N LYS A 122 16.96 4.99 -14.38
CA LYS A 122 16.72 6.04 -15.35
C LYS A 122 17.66 5.87 -16.57
N PRO A 123 17.25 6.27 -17.79
CA PRO A 123 15.95 6.85 -18.14
C PRO A 123 14.84 5.79 -18.24
N HIS A 124 13.61 6.20 -17.90
CA HIS A 124 12.45 5.32 -18.02
C HIS A 124 12.14 5.00 -19.51
N TYR A 125 11.59 3.81 -19.76
CA TYR A 125 11.15 3.41 -21.09
C TYR A 125 10.03 4.33 -21.59
N LYS A 126 9.90 4.51 -22.91
CA LYS A 126 8.93 5.47 -23.49
C LYS A 126 7.49 5.23 -23.04
N ASP A 127 7.10 3.97 -22.91
CA ASP A 127 5.74 3.61 -22.49
C ASP A 127 5.50 3.96 -21.02
N THR A 128 6.53 3.81 -20.17
CA THR A 128 6.50 4.21 -18.76
C THR A 128 6.42 5.73 -18.60
N LEU A 129 7.04 6.48 -19.52
CA LEU A 129 7.12 7.94 -19.46
C LEU A 129 5.73 8.62 -19.45
N GLY A 130 4.80 8.15 -20.28
CA GLY A 130 3.45 8.72 -20.34
C GLY A 130 2.70 8.60 -19.02
N TYR A 131 2.85 7.46 -18.32
CA TYR A 131 2.21 7.24 -17.02
C TYR A 131 2.89 8.01 -15.90
N THR A 132 4.21 8.09 -15.91
CA THR A 132 4.93 8.91 -14.93
C THR A 132 4.52 10.38 -15.04
N LEU A 133 4.29 10.90 -16.25
CA LEU A 133 3.81 12.27 -16.44
C LEU A 133 2.39 12.47 -15.89
N LEU A 134 1.47 11.55 -16.16
CA LEU A 134 0.11 11.63 -15.60
C LEU A 134 0.11 11.55 -14.07
N GLN A 135 0.92 10.66 -13.49
CA GLN A 135 1.05 10.56 -12.04
C GLN A 135 1.74 11.78 -11.43
N GLN A 136 2.73 12.35 -12.13
CA GLN A 136 3.36 13.60 -11.73
C GLN A 136 2.31 14.74 -11.68
N GLU A 137 1.46 14.86 -12.69
CA GLU A 137 0.38 15.87 -12.72
C GLU A 137 -0.59 15.68 -11.54
N ILE A 138 -0.98 14.44 -11.24
CA ILE A 138 -1.85 14.13 -10.10
C ILE A 138 -1.16 14.49 -8.78
N LEU A 139 0.11 14.13 -8.60
CA LEU A 139 0.86 14.43 -7.38
C LEU A 139 1.01 15.94 -7.19
N CYS A 140 1.41 16.66 -8.24
CA CYS A 140 1.59 18.11 -8.17
C CYS A 140 0.29 18.83 -7.89
N SER A 141 -0.80 18.45 -8.58
CA SER A 141 -2.11 19.08 -8.39
C SER A 141 -2.75 18.76 -7.03
N HIS A 142 -2.63 17.52 -6.55
CA HIS A 142 -3.26 17.09 -5.30
C HIS A 142 -2.47 17.55 -4.06
N PHE A 143 -1.15 17.47 -4.11
CA PHE A 143 -0.28 17.80 -2.96
C PHE A 143 0.38 19.18 -3.06
N GLN A 144 0.02 19.98 -4.07
CA GLN A 144 0.56 21.32 -4.31
C GLN A 144 2.10 21.33 -4.43
N LEU A 145 2.66 20.30 -5.07
CA LEU A 145 4.10 20.17 -5.27
C LEU A 145 4.55 21.01 -6.47
N ASP A 146 5.80 21.46 -6.45
CA ASP A 146 6.41 22.15 -7.59
C ASP A 146 6.75 21.16 -8.69
N GLU A 147 6.03 21.25 -9.80
CA GLU A 147 6.16 20.37 -10.96
C GLU A 147 7.58 20.35 -11.55
N HIS A 148 8.31 21.47 -11.47
CA HIS A 148 9.63 21.61 -12.06
C HIS A 148 10.76 20.97 -11.25
N SER A 149 10.55 20.77 -9.95
CA SER A 149 11.53 20.15 -9.05
C SER A 149 11.18 18.71 -8.65
N LEU A 150 9.97 18.24 -8.99
CA LEU A 150 9.52 16.92 -8.60
C LEU A 150 10.21 15.82 -9.41
N GLU A 151 11.17 15.14 -8.78
CA GLU A 151 11.74 13.91 -9.30
C GLU A 151 10.80 12.74 -8.97
N ILE A 152 10.29 12.09 -10.02
CA ILE A 152 9.46 10.89 -9.93
C ILE A 152 10.33 9.65 -10.08
N ASP A 153 10.08 8.69 -9.19
CA ASP A 153 10.70 7.37 -9.15
C ASP A 153 9.64 6.28 -9.17
N ILE A 154 10.03 5.12 -9.66
CA ILE A 154 9.21 3.91 -9.62
C ILE A 154 9.90 2.91 -8.71
N VAL A 155 9.17 2.47 -7.70
CA VAL A 155 9.65 1.52 -6.69
C VAL A 155 8.88 0.21 -6.83
N ARG A 156 9.60 -0.91 -6.81
CA ARG A 156 9.03 -2.24 -6.64
C ARG A 156 9.26 -2.69 -5.20
N ILE A 157 8.20 -3.16 -4.56
CA ILE A 157 8.28 -3.78 -3.24
C ILE A 157 7.74 -5.20 -3.35
N ASP A 158 8.64 -6.17 -3.19
CA ASP A 158 8.30 -7.58 -3.22
C ASP A 158 7.77 -8.03 -1.85
N LEU A 159 6.78 -8.93 -1.83
CA LEU A 159 6.27 -9.50 -0.59
C LEU A 159 7.31 -10.37 0.11
N ASN A 160 8.11 -11.07 -0.70
CA ASN A 160 9.10 -12.05 -0.28
C ASN A 160 10.51 -11.56 -0.60
N GLU A 161 11.49 -11.96 0.20
CA GLU A 161 12.89 -11.55 0.02
C GLU A 161 13.55 -12.15 -1.23
N SER A 162 12.98 -13.24 -1.79
CA SER A 162 13.49 -13.90 -2.98
C SER A 162 12.89 -13.26 -4.25
N SER A 163 13.76 -12.65 -5.07
CA SER A 163 13.41 -12.13 -6.39
C SER A 163 12.89 -13.27 -7.29
N GLY A 164 11.68 -13.12 -7.82
CA GLY A 164 11.06 -14.11 -8.74
C GLY A 164 9.66 -14.56 -8.36
N ASN A 165 9.10 -14.08 -7.24
CA ASN A 165 7.71 -14.34 -6.88
C ASN A 165 6.74 -13.33 -7.52
N CYS A 166 5.50 -13.77 -7.76
CA CYS A 166 4.45 -13.02 -8.44
C CYS A 166 3.81 -11.88 -7.62
N TYR A 167 4.23 -11.67 -6.37
CA TYR A 167 3.57 -10.74 -5.45
C TYR A 167 4.45 -9.54 -5.16
N SER A 168 4.42 -8.59 -6.08
CA SER A 168 5.07 -7.29 -5.96
C SER A 168 4.02 -6.21 -6.08
N ILE A 169 4.13 -5.18 -5.25
CA ILE A 169 3.47 -3.91 -5.53
C ILE A 169 4.47 -2.97 -6.19
N TYR A 170 3.96 -2.14 -7.07
CA TYR A 170 4.71 -1.05 -7.67
C TYR A 170 4.17 0.25 -7.10
N LEU A 171 5.06 1.21 -6.88
CA LEU A 171 4.74 2.54 -6.41
C LEU A 171 5.36 3.54 -7.37
N THR A 172 4.65 4.63 -7.64
CA THR A 172 5.21 5.79 -8.32
C THR A 172 5.08 6.99 -7.40
N GLY A 173 6.15 7.75 -7.25
CA GLY A 173 6.18 8.82 -6.27
C GLY A 173 7.51 9.54 -6.22
N SER A 174 7.75 10.24 -5.12
CA SER A 174 9.00 10.96 -4.89
C SER A 174 9.62 10.56 -3.56
N PHE A 175 10.92 10.27 -3.57
CA PHE A 175 11.68 10.05 -2.34
C PHE A 175 11.81 11.33 -1.50
N LEU A 176 11.96 12.49 -2.14
CA LEU A 176 12.16 13.77 -1.44
C LEU A 176 10.94 14.14 -0.60
N GLU A 177 9.76 14.03 -1.20
CA GLU A 177 8.49 14.35 -0.53
C GLU A 177 7.95 13.17 0.29
N ASN A 178 8.46 11.96 0.04
CA ASN A 178 7.94 10.69 0.54
C ASN A 178 6.43 10.58 0.35
N ILE A 179 6.00 10.73 -0.90
CA ILE A 179 4.60 10.59 -1.33
C ILE A 179 4.58 9.56 -2.44
N TRP A 180 3.84 8.48 -2.22
CA TRP A 180 3.77 7.34 -3.13
C TRP A 180 2.33 7.00 -3.46
N MET A 181 2.10 6.58 -4.70
CA MET A 181 0.78 6.10 -5.15
C MET A 181 0.94 4.75 -5.84
N LEU A 182 -0.09 3.92 -5.74
CA LEU A 182 -0.20 2.73 -6.58
C LEU A 182 -0.37 3.15 -8.06
N PRO A 183 0.20 2.39 -9.01
CA PRO A 183 0.10 2.69 -10.44
C PRO A 183 -1.35 2.67 -10.91
N LEU A 184 -1.69 3.59 -11.81
CA LEU A 184 -3.03 3.72 -12.38
C LEU A 184 -3.38 2.64 -13.41
N SER A 185 -2.41 1.85 -13.87
CA SER A 185 -2.62 0.87 -14.94
C SER A 185 -1.72 -0.35 -14.83
N ASP A 186 -2.23 -1.46 -15.39
CA ASP A 186 -1.53 -2.74 -15.61
C ASP A 186 -0.49 -2.63 -16.73
N THR A 187 0.48 -1.74 -16.55
CA THR A 187 1.56 -1.62 -17.51
C THR A 187 2.61 -2.67 -17.23
N SER A 188 3.19 -3.16 -18.31
CA SER A 188 4.39 -3.98 -18.31
C SER A 188 5.59 -3.16 -17.83
N ILE A 189 5.63 -2.80 -16.54
CA ILE A 189 6.83 -2.33 -15.82
C ILE A 189 7.90 -3.47 -15.75
N LEU A 190 7.66 -4.59 -16.44
CA LEU A 190 8.52 -5.77 -16.48
C LEU A 190 9.86 -5.49 -17.17
N ASP A 191 9.93 -4.52 -18.08
CA ASP A 191 11.13 -4.27 -18.89
C ASP A 191 12.08 -3.21 -18.28
N CYS A 192 11.84 -2.81 -17.03
CA CYS A 192 12.73 -1.90 -16.32
C CYS A 192 13.98 -2.64 -15.79
N THR A 193 15.13 -1.97 -15.82
CA THR A 193 16.30 -2.39 -15.04
C THR A 193 16.13 -1.92 -13.60
N TRP A 194 16.20 -2.83 -12.64
CA TRP A 194 15.94 -2.55 -11.24
C TRP A 194 17.26 -2.50 -10.45
N ASN A 195 17.42 -1.46 -9.63
CA ASN A 195 18.49 -1.39 -8.63
C ASN A 195 17.90 -1.82 -7.30
N ASP A 196 18.46 -2.88 -6.71
CA ASP A 196 17.99 -3.42 -5.43
C ASP A 196 18.65 -2.69 -4.25
N TYR A 197 17.85 -2.36 -3.24
CA TYR A 197 18.26 -1.68 -2.03
C TYR A 197 17.85 -2.51 -0.82
N HIS A 198 18.77 -2.59 0.14
CA HIS A 198 18.52 -3.12 1.48
C HIS A 198 18.16 -1.97 2.42
N ASN A 199 17.10 -2.15 3.19
CA ASN A 199 16.60 -1.21 4.19
C ASN A 199 16.88 -1.75 5.61
N ASP A 200 18.13 -2.14 5.84
CA ASP A 200 18.54 -2.84 7.07
C ASP A 200 18.42 -1.95 8.33
N ASP A 201 18.49 -0.63 8.15
CA ASP A 201 18.32 0.37 9.21
C ASP A 201 16.86 0.79 9.42
N THR A 202 15.94 0.28 8.60
CA THR A 202 14.51 0.64 8.59
C THR A 202 14.24 2.14 8.43
N VAL A 203 15.21 2.90 7.87
CA VAL A 203 15.09 4.36 7.71
C VAL A 203 14.17 4.70 6.56
N THR A 204 14.17 3.90 5.49
CA THR A 204 13.31 4.14 4.34
C THR A 204 11.90 3.63 4.62
N VAL A 205 10.95 4.55 4.60
CA VAL A 205 9.51 4.26 4.72
C VAL A 205 8.78 4.87 3.54
N PHE A 206 7.71 4.22 3.10
CA PHE A 206 6.88 4.65 1.98
C PHE A 206 5.52 5.10 2.48
N ASN A 207 5.19 6.39 2.38
CA ASN A 207 3.85 6.89 2.66
C ASN A 207 2.99 6.77 1.39
N ILE A 208 2.14 5.75 1.35
CA ILE A 208 1.28 5.39 0.22
C ILE A 208 -0.08 6.05 0.41
N TYR A 209 -0.41 7.00 -0.47
CA TYR A 209 -1.67 7.75 -0.49
C TYR A 209 -2.70 7.10 -1.42
#